data_AF-A0A7L4PMN9-F1
#
_entry.id   AF-A0A7L4PMN9-F1
#
_cell.length_a   1.000
_cell.length_b   1.000
_cell.length_c   1.000
_cell.angle_alpha   90.00
_cell.angle_beta   90.00
_cell.angle_gamma   90.00
#
_symmetry.space_group_name_H-M   'P 1'
#
loop_
_entity.id
_entity.type
_entity.pdbx_description
1 polymer ?
#
loop_
_entity_poly.entity_id
_entity_poly.type
_entity_poly.pdbx_seq_one_letter_code
_entity_poly.pdbx_strand_id
1 'polypeptide(L)'
;MFKRIFLIVDAGIEVRIVSMYAILISKCSKAPLFLVPYTDNKEIVENIEYINKIANQENVSTEILELKGDILYELNKIIRDKEL
;
A
#
# COMPACT_ATOMS: atom_id res chain seq x y z
N MET A 1 10.27 2.46 -15.38
CA MET A 1 10.43 1.64 -14.16
C MET A 1 9.60 2.30 -13.06
N PHE A 2 8.84 1.53 -12.27
CA PHE A 2 8.02 2.09 -11.17
C PHE A 2 8.93 2.73 -10.12
N LYS A 3 8.56 3.92 -9.64
CA LYS A 3 9.34 4.64 -8.62
C LYS A 3 8.77 4.50 -7.23
N ARG A 4 7.46 4.29 -7.11
CA ARG A 4 6.67 4.19 -5.88
C ARG A 4 5.46 3.31 -6.18
N ILE A 5 5.01 2.51 -5.22
CA ILE A 5 3.82 1.67 -5.34
C ILE A 5 2.89 2.06 -4.21
N PHE A 6 1.64 2.38 -4.54
CA PHE A 6 0.61 2.68 -3.56
C PHE A 6 -0.46 1.60 -3.64
N LEU A 7 -0.69 0.91 -2.52
CA LEU A 7 -1.75 -0.08 -2.38
C LEU A 7 -2.84 0.49 -1.50
N ILE A 8 -4.00 0.79 -2.09
CA ILE A 8 -5.20 1.13 -1.32
C ILE A 8 -5.70 -0.15 -0.66
N VAL A 9 -5.77 -0.15 0.67
CA VAL A 9 -6.20 -1.29 1.47
C VAL A 9 -7.64 -1.05 1.91
N ASP A 10 -8.54 -1.90 1.44
CA ASP A 10 -9.97 -1.84 1.73
C ASP A 10 -10.44 -3.15 2.38
N ALA A 11 -11.63 -3.14 2.98
CA ALA A 11 -12.22 -4.30 3.65
C ALA A 11 -12.49 -5.46 2.67
N GLY A 12 -12.97 -5.16 1.45
CA GLY A 12 -13.33 -6.19 0.46
C GLY A 12 -12.18 -6.70 -0.43
N ILE A 13 -10.93 -6.41 -0.09
CA ILE A 13 -9.80 -6.77 -0.94
C ILE A 13 -9.45 -8.26 -0.82
N GLU A 14 -9.12 -8.90 -1.94
CA GLU A 14 -8.48 -10.23 -1.97
C GLU A 14 -7.03 -10.13 -1.48
N VAL A 15 -6.86 -9.91 -0.17
CA VAL A 15 -5.61 -9.46 0.46
C VAL A 15 -4.43 -10.36 0.14
N ARG A 16 -4.66 -11.68 0.01
CA ARG A 16 -3.60 -12.65 -0.34
C ARG A 16 -3.03 -12.40 -1.72
N ILE A 17 -3.89 -12.29 -2.73
CA ILE A 17 -3.49 -12.14 -4.13
C ILE A 17 -2.90 -10.75 -4.36
N VAL A 18 -3.56 -9.71 -3.86
CA VAL A 18 -3.13 -8.33 -4.10
C VAL A 18 -1.79 -8.04 -3.42
N SER A 19 -1.59 -8.50 -2.19
CA SER A 19 -0.33 -8.35 -1.47
C SER A 19 0.83 -9.03 -2.19
N MET A 20 0.64 -10.26 -2.68
CA MET A 20 1.65 -10.98 -3.45
C MET A 20 2.11 -10.18 -4.67
N TYR A 21 1.18 -9.62 -5.44
CA TYR A 21 1.54 -8.81 -6.61
C TYR A 21 2.24 -7.50 -6.23
N ALA A 22 1.71 -6.77 -5.24
CA ALA A 22 2.31 -5.50 -4.80
C ALA A 22 3.75 -5.70 -4.30
N ILE A 23 3.99 -6.75 -3.52
CA ILE A 23 5.30 -7.11 -2.98
C ILE A 23 6.25 -7.55 -4.12
N LEU A 24 5.78 -8.39 -5.06
CA LEU A 24 6.59 -8.81 -6.21
C LEU A 24 7.03 -7.61 -7.05
N ILE A 25 6.10 -6.70 -7.38
CA ILE A 25 6.39 -5.50 -8.16
C ILE A 25 7.38 -4.60 -7.40
N SER A 26 7.17 -4.40 -6.08
CA SER A 26 8.08 -3.63 -5.22
C SER A 26 9.49 -4.21 -5.26
N LYS A 27 9.63 -5.52 -5.04
CA LYS A 27 10.90 -6.24 -5.03
C LYS A 27 11.63 -6.16 -6.36
N CYS A 28 10.94 -6.40 -7.48
CA CYS A 28 11.52 -6.34 -8.82
C CYS A 28 11.91 -4.92 -9.23
N SER A 29 11.13 -3.91 -8.82
CA SER A 29 11.39 -2.51 -9.17
C SER A 29 12.28 -1.78 -8.17
N LYS A 30 12.56 -2.37 -7.00
CA LYS A 30 13.18 -1.71 -5.84
C LYS A 30 12.45 -0.42 -5.45
N ALA A 31 11.14 -0.38 -5.64
CA ALA A 31 10.31 0.77 -5.31
C ALA A 31 9.70 0.61 -3.90
N PRO A 32 9.62 1.69 -3.10
CA PRO A 32 8.90 1.66 -1.83
C PRO A 32 7.42 1.30 -2.04
N LEU A 33 6.89 0.53 -1.09
CA LEU A 33 5.50 0.10 -1.05
C LEU A 33 4.77 0.85 0.06
N PHE A 34 3.85 1.71 -0.33
CA PHE A 34 2.99 2.46 0.57
C PHE A 34 1.63 1.76 0.69
N LEU A 35 1.18 1.53 1.92
CA LEU A 35 -0.15 1.03 2.24
C LEU A 35 -1.03 2.23 2.60
N VAL A 36 -2.11 2.41 1.86
CA VAL A 36 -3.05 3.53 2.02
C VAL A 36 -4.36 2.98 2.57
N PRO A 37 -4.65 3.09 3.88
CA PRO A 37 -5.90 2.62 4.45
C PRO A 37 -7.09 3.36 3.82
N TYR A 38 -8.12 2.63 3.34
CA TYR A 38 -9.30 3.26 2.76
C TYR A 38 -10.20 3.92 3.83
N THR A 39 -10.30 3.30 5.00
CA THR A 39 -11.02 3.79 6.18
C THR A 39 -10.36 3.22 7.45
N ASP A 40 -10.84 3.61 8.63
CA ASP A 40 -10.39 3.09 9.93
C ASP A 40 -11.09 1.78 10.33
N ASN A 41 -11.61 1.01 9.37
CA ASN A 41 -12.28 -0.25 9.65
C ASN A 41 -11.28 -1.30 10.19
N LYS A 42 -11.70 -2.07 11.20
CA LYS A 42 -10.95 -3.19 11.78
C LYS A 42 -10.42 -4.17 10.71
N GLU A 43 -11.22 -4.49 9.70
CA GLU A 43 -10.81 -5.40 8.62
C GLU A 43 -9.66 -4.83 7.79
N ILE A 44 -9.61 -3.50 7.59
CA ILE A 44 -8.50 -2.84 6.91
C ILE A 44 -7.22 -2.94 7.74
N VAL A 45 -7.32 -2.76 9.06
CA VAL A 45 -6.18 -2.94 9.98
C VAL A 45 -5.66 -4.36 9.91
N GLU A 46 -6.54 -5.37 9.95
CA GLU A 46 -6.16 -6.78 9.80
C GLU A 46 -5.51 -7.06 8.44
N ASN A 47 -6.02 -6.46 7.37
CA ASN A 47 -5.44 -6.57 6.03
C ASN A 47 -4.04 -5.92 5.96
N ILE A 48 -3.84 -4.75 6.57
CA ILE A 48 -2.53 -4.09 6.65
C ILE A 48 -1.53 -4.96 7.42
N GLU A 49 -1.92 -5.50 8.58
CA GLU A 49 -1.07 -6.39 9.36
C GLU A 49 -0.67 -7.64 8.57
N TYR A 50 -1.62 -8.23 7.83
CA TYR A 50 -1.35 -9.35 6.95
C TYR A 50 -0.33 -8.98 5.86
N ILE A 51 -0.53 -7.85 5.17
CA ILE A 51 0.38 -7.38 4.12
C ILE A 51 1.78 -7.14 4.68
N ASN A 52 1.90 -6.46 5.82
CA ASN A 52 3.17 -6.20 6.48
C ASN A 52 3.92 -7.48 6.84
N LYS A 53 3.20 -8.49 7.35
CA LYS A 53 3.79 -9.79 7.67
C LYS A 53 4.39 -10.47 6.44
N ILE A 54 3.67 -10.51 5.32
CA ILE A 54 4.16 -11.14 4.08
C ILE A 54 5.30 -10.30 3.47
N ALA A 55 5.20 -8.98 3.47
CA ALA A 55 6.25 -8.10 2.95
C ALA A 55 7.56 -8.28 3.72
N ASN A 56 7.49 -8.37 5.05
CA ASN A 56 8.66 -8.64 5.90
C ASN A 56 9.30 -10.01 5.61
N GLN A 57 8.50 -11.05 5.37
CA GLN A 57 9.02 -12.38 4.95
C GLN A 57 9.77 -12.30 3.62
N GLU A 58 9.34 -11.41 2.72
CA GLU A 58 9.94 -11.21 1.41
C GLU A 58 11.08 -10.18 1.36
N ASN A 59 11.44 -9.60 2.51
CA ASN A 59 12.42 -8.51 2.67
C ASN A 59 12.01 -7.22 1.93
N VAL A 60 10.72 -6.90 1.94
CA VAL A 60 10.15 -5.66 1.40
C VAL A 60 9.64 -4.81 2.57
N SER A 61 10.15 -3.57 2.66
CA SER A 61 9.64 -2.60 3.63
C SER A 61 8.34 -1.96 3.13
N THR A 62 7.43 -1.75 4.05
CA THR A 62 6.13 -1.13 3.84
C THR A 62 6.01 0.11 4.70
N GLU A 63 5.38 1.15 4.17
CA GLU A 63 5.08 2.39 4.90
C GLU A 63 3.58 2.66 4.87
N ILE A 64 2.98 3.01 6.01
CA ILE A 64 1.57 3.38 6.07
C ILE A 64 1.45 4.86 5.73
N LEU A 65 0.63 5.19 4.73
CA LEU A 65 0.32 6.55 4.33
C LEU A 65 -1.13 6.87 4.70
N GLU A 66 -1.31 7.53 5.84
CA GLU A 66 -2.62 7.98 6.31
C GLU A 66 -3.05 9.26 5.58
N LEU A 67 -4.18 9.22 4.90
CA LEU A 67 -4.77 10.37 4.21
C LEU A 67 -6.07 10.76 4.92
N LYS A 68 -6.18 12.04 5.30
CA LYS A 68 -7.31 12.55 6.11
C LYS A 68 -8.52 13.00 5.28
N GLY A 69 -8.37 13.08 3.96
CA GLY A 69 -9.38 13.57 3.03
C GLY A 69 -9.87 12.48 2.07
N ASP A 70 -10.48 12.91 0.97
CA ASP A 70 -10.79 11.99 -0.14
C ASP A 70 -9.48 11.34 -0.64
N ILE A 71 -9.40 10.03 -0.50
CA ILE A 71 -8.17 9.27 -0.76
C ILE A 71 -7.75 9.39 -2.22
N LEU A 72 -8.69 9.36 -3.16
CA LEU A 72 -8.36 9.46 -4.58
C LEU A 72 -7.82 10.86 -4.89
N TYR A 73 -8.43 11.90 -4.33
CA TYR A 73 -7.97 13.27 -4.51
C TYR A 73 -6.57 13.48 -3.91
N GLU A 74 -6.37 13.12 -2.64
CA GLU A 74 -5.10 13.29 -1.92
C GLU A 74 -3.98 12.45 -2.55
N LEU A 75 -4.26 11.19 -2.90
CA LEU A 75 -3.26 10.33 -3.56
C LEU A 75 -2.88 10.87 -4.94
N ASN A 76 -3.85 11.35 -5.73
CA ASN A 76 -3.56 11.98 -7.02
C ASN A 76 -2.71 13.24 -6.86
N LYS A 77 -2.97 14.05 -5.83
CA LYS A 77 -2.17 15.22 -5.51
C LYS A 77 -0.72 14.82 -5.20
N ILE A 78 -0.50 13.83 -4.34
CA ILE A 78 0.84 13.30 -4.01
C ILE A 78 1.57 12.78 -5.24
N ILE A 79 0.88 12.05 -6.11
CA ILE A 79 1.46 11.52 -7.36
C ILE A 79 1.88 12.65 -8.29
N ARG A 80 1.01 13.65 -8.49
CA ARG A 80 1.22 14.80 -9.37
C ARG A 80 2.36 15.69 -8.87
N ASP A 81 2.31 16.03 -7.59
CA ASP A 81 3.19 17.02 -6.96
C ASP A 81 4.53 16.38 -6.51
N LYS A 82 4.60 15.04 -6.54
CA LYS A 82 5.79 14.23 -6.21
C LYS A 82 6.30 14.45 -4.78
N GLU A 83 5.40 14.63 -3.82
CA GLU A 83 5.72 14.96 -2.41
C GLU A 83 6.28 13.77 -1.58
N LEU A 84 6.79 12.70 -2.21
CA LEU A 84 7.35 11.51 -1.55
C LEU A 84 8.51 10.91 -2.34
#